data_AF-A0A382D7M4-F1
#
_entry.id   AF-A0A382D7M4-F1
#
_cell.length_a   1.000
_cell.length_b   1.000
_cell.length_c   1.000
_cell.angle_alpha   90.00
_cell.angle_beta   90.00
_cell.angle_gamma   90.00
#
_symmetry.space_group_name_H-M   'P 1'
#
loop_
_entity.id
_entity.type
_entity.pdbx_description
1 polymer ?
#
loop_
_entity_poly.entity_id
_entity_poly.type
_entity_poly.pdbx_seq_one_letter_code
_entity_poly.pdbx_strand_id
1 'polypeptide(L)'
;MIKKINLIIATVYAIVLALVETLLNWGNWQYAPLWIVDYLIVIILLLGVFVYKESQRKVLLLGWSFSLGVMYMALFINLEPSSTLTTFDSNILYSIGLAIIVSFVGIVLTVIDD
;
A
#
# COMPACT_ATOMS: atom_id res chain seq x y z
N MET A 1 9.11 17.49 12.50
CA MET A 1 9.32 17.44 11.02
C MET A 1 8.99 16.06 10.47
N ILE A 2 9.37 15.00 11.18
CA ILE A 2 9.09 13.59 10.87
C ILE A 2 7.60 13.34 10.60
N LYS A 3 6.69 13.79 11.49
CA LYS A 3 5.24 13.78 11.24
C LYS A 3 4.80 14.26 9.86
N LYS A 4 5.27 15.45 9.46
CA LYS A 4 4.87 16.09 8.20
C LYS A 4 5.37 15.30 7.01
N ILE A 5 6.58 14.74 7.10
CA ILE A 5 7.15 13.88 6.06
C ILE A 5 6.30 12.61 5.90
N ASN A 6 5.98 11.93 7.01
CA ASN A 6 5.14 10.73 6.99
C ASN A 6 3.76 11.00 6.36
N LEU A 7 3.14 12.12 6.72
CA LEU A 7 1.86 12.54 6.13
C LEU A 7 1.94 12.78 4.61
N ILE A 8 3.01 13.42 4.15
CA ILE A 8 3.24 13.64 2.72
C ILE A 8 3.44 12.30 2.01
N ILE A 9 4.29 11.42 2.56
CA ILE A 9 4.55 10.09 2.01
C ILE A 9 3.25 9.27 1.96
N ALA A 10 2.44 9.25 3.02
CA ALA A 10 1.15 8.57 3.06
C ALA A 10 0.22 9.08 1.95
N THR A 11 0.14 10.39 1.75
CA THR A 11 -0.72 10.99 0.73
C THR A 11 -0.25 10.62 -0.68
N VAL A 12 1.04 10.77 -0.96
CA VAL A 12 1.62 10.45 -2.28
C VAL A 12 1.48 8.96 -2.57
N TYR A 13 1.83 8.11 -1.60
CA TYR A 13 1.70 6.65 -1.74
C TYR A 13 0.26 6.24 -2.00
N ALA A 14 -0.72 6.78 -1.27
CA ALA A 14 -2.13 6.48 -1.48
C ALA A 14 -2.61 6.88 -2.90
N ILE A 15 -2.21 8.05 -3.39
CA ILE A 15 -2.57 8.50 -4.75
C ILE A 15 -1.92 7.59 -5.80
N VAL A 16 -0.62 7.31 -5.67
CA VAL A 16 0.11 6.46 -6.62
C VAL A 16 -0.48 5.04 -6.62
N LEU A 17 -0.74 4.46 -5.45
CA LEU A 17 -1.32 3.12 -5.33
C LEU A 17 -2.69 3.03 -6.02
N ALA A 18 -3.58 3.99 -5.75
CA ALA A 18 -4.90 4.03 -6.40
C ALA A 18 -4.79 4.13 -7.93
N LEU A 19 -3.89 4.98 -8.44
CA LEU A 19 -3.70 5.18 -9.87
C LEU A 19 -3.11 3.94 -10.55
N VAL A 20 -2.04 3.37 -9.99
CA VAL A 20 -1.39 2.18 -10.52
C VAL A 20 -2.37 1.01 -10.55
N GLU A 21 -3.11 0.79 -9.47
CA GLU A 21 -4.09 -0.30 -9.39
C GLU A 21 -5.19 -0.16 -10.43
N THR A 22 -5.69 1.07 -10.60
CA THR A 22 -6.72 1.38 -11.61
C THR A 22 -6.20 1.15 -13.02
N LEU A 23 -4.94 1.52 -13.31
CA LEU A 23 -4.32 1.33 -14.62
C LEU A 23 -4.06 -0.15 -14.92
N LEU A 24 -3.60 -0.93 -13.93
CA LEU A 24 -3.32 -2.36 -14.09
C LEU A 24 -4.58 -3.17 -14.35
N ASN A 25 -5.69 -2.83 -13.70
CA ASN A 25 -6.95 -3.56 -13.86
C ASN A 25 -7.86 -2.99 -14.95
N TRP A 26 -7.45 -1.90 -15.62
CA TRP A 26 -8.32 -1.24 -16.60
C TRP A 26 -8.61 -2.16 -17.79
N GLY A 27 -9.88 -2.51 -17.97
CA GLY A 27 -10.34 -3.36 -19.07
C GLY A 27 -10.25 -4.87 -18.81
N ASN A 28 -9.44 -5.30 -17.84
CA ASN A 28 -9.38 -6.70 -17.42
C ASN A 28 -9.18 -6.79 -15.89
N TRP A 29 -10.29 -6.68 -15.16
CA TRP A 29 -10.27 -6.70 -13.71
C TRP A 29 -9.91 -8.10 -13.20
N GLN A 30 -8.88 -8.14 -12.34
CA GLN A 30 -8.49 -9.36 -11.65
C GLN A 30 -9.57 -9.80 -10.64
N TYR A 31 -9.34 -10.96 -10.02
CA TYR A 31 -10.14 -11.44 -8.91
C TYR A 31 -10.28 -10.36 -7.83
N ALA A 32 -11.53 -9.96 -7.55
CA ALA A 32 -11.88 -8.78 -6.76
C ALA A 32 -11.05 -8.56 -5.48
N PRO A 33 -10.85 -9.59 -4.64
CA PRO A 33 -10.05 -9.46 -3.43
C PRO A 33 -8.61 -8.99 -3.63
N LEU A 34 -7.99 -9.19 -4.80
CA LEU A 34 -6.61 -8.79 -5.05
C LEU A 34 -6.45 -7.27 -5.20
N TRP A 35 -7.44 -6.58 -5.78
CA TRP A 35 -7.36 -5.14 -6.03
C TRP A 35 -8.16 -4.30 -5.01
N ILE A 36 -9.22 -4.85 -4.42
CA ILE A 36 -10.04 -4.14 -3.42
C ILE A 36 -9.21 -3.76 -2.18
N VAL A 37 -8.28 -4.64 -1.78
CA VAL A 37 -7.42 -4.41 -0.61
C VAL A 37 -6.51 -3.19 -0.78
N ASP A 38 -6.09 -2.87 -2.00
CA ASP A 38 -5.29 -1.69 -2.28
C ASP A 38 -6.09 -0.39 -2.09
N TYR A 39 -7.33 -0.35 -2.56
CA TYR A 39 -8.20 0.80 -2.27
C TYR A 39 -8.53 0.91 -0.76
N LEU A 40 -8.59 -0.20 -0.03
CA LEU A 40 -8.74 -0.16 1.43
C LEU A 40 -7.52 0.50 2.10
N ILE A 41 -6.31 0.16 1.66
CA ILE A 41 -5.06 0.80 2.12
C ILE A 41 -5.14 2.31 1.87
N VAL A 42 -5.54 2.72 0.66
CA VAL A 42 -5.70 4.13 0.28
C VAL A 42 -6.65 4.85 1.23
N ILE A 43 -7.83 4.27 1.48
CA ILE A 43 -8.84 4.85 2.38
C ILE A 43 -8.27 4.98 3.80
N ILE A 44 -7.67 3.92 4.36
CA ILE A 44 -7.15 3.95 5.73
C ILE A 44 -6.06 5.02 5.88
N LEU A 45 -5.11 5.09 4.94
CA LEU A 45 -4.04 6.08 4.98
C LEU A 45 -4.60 7.51 4.89
N LEU A 46 -5.52 7.78 3.95
CA LEU A 46 -6.12 9.11 3.80
C LEU A 46 -7.00 9.48 5.01
N LEU A 47 -7.68 8.52 5.64
CA LEU A 47 -8.40 8.73 6.90
C LEU A 47 -7.45 9.14 8.03
N GLY A 48 -6.28 8.49 8.12
CA GLY A 48 -5.23 8.88 9.06
C GLY A 48 -4.67 10.28 8.76
N VAL A 49 -4.50 10.61 7.48
CA VAL A 49 -3.97 11.92 7.04
C VAL A 49 -4.97 13.05 7.32
N PHE A 50 -6.24 12.89 6.99
CA PHE A 50 -7.19 14.01 6.92
C PHE A 50 -8.25 14.02 8.02
N VAL A 51 -8.69 12.86 8.53
CA VAL A 51 -9.89 12.76 9.37
C VAL A 51 -9.52 12.53 10.84
N TYR A 52 -8.81 11.44 11.14
CA TYR A 52 -8.58 11.01 12.53
C TYR A 52 -7.36 11.68 13.15
N LYS A 53 -7.38 12.99 13.36
CA LYS A 53 -6.21 13.73 13.90
C LYS A 53 -5.77 13.29 15.30
N GLU A 54 -6.71 12.94 16.18
CA GLU A 54 -6.42 12.50 17.55
C GLU A 54 -5.88 11.07 17.63
N SER A 55 -6.38 10.17 16.75
CA SER A 55 -5.92 8.78 16.64
C SER A 55 -4.99 8.56 15.45
N GLN A 56 -4.43 9.64 14.90
CA GLN A 56 -3.72 9.65 13.62
C GLN A 56 -2.61 8.60 13.57
N ARG A 57 -1.83 8.50 14.64
CA ARG A 57 -0.75 7.52 14.76
C ARG A 57 -1.24 6.08 14.62
N LYS A 58 -2.33 5.73 15.31
CA LYS A 58 -2.91 4.38 15.29
C LYS A 58 -3.45 4.05 13.89
N VAL A 59 -4.13 5.00 13.25
CA VAL A 59 -4.68 4.82 11.89
C VAL A 59 -3.56 4.70 10.85
N LEU A 60 -2.50 5.51 10.95
CA LEU A 60 -1.34 5.40 10.06
C LEU A 60 -0.59 4.06 10.26
N LEU A 61 -0.38 3.62 11.50
CA LEU A 61 0.21 2.30 11.77
C LEU A 61 -0.64 1.18 11.18
N LEU A 62 -1.97 1.26 11.32
CA LEU A 62 -2.89 0.31 10.71
C LEU A 62 -2.72 0.30 9.19
N GLY A 63 -2.76 1.46 8.54
CA GLY A 63 -2.63 1.56 7.08
C GLY A 63 -1.29 1.05 6.56
N TRP A 64 -0.18 1.45 7.20
CA TRP A 64 1.16 1.01 6.80
C TRP A 64 1.39 -0.48 7.03
N SER A 65 0.94 -1.02 8.17
CA SER A 65 1.08 -2.45 8.47
C SER A 65 0.20 -3.31 7.56
N PHE A 66 -1.03 -2.86 7.30
CA PHE A 66 -1.93 -3.52 6.37
C PHE A 66 -1.36 -3.54 4.95
N SER A 67 -0.84 -2.39 4.49
CA SER A 67 -0.13 -2.30 3.21
C SER A 67 1.06 -3.24 3.11
N LEU A 68 1.92 -3.29 4.14
CA LEU A 68 3.06 -4.19 4.14
C LEU A 68 2.63 -5.66 4.05
N GLY A 69 1.57 -6.05 4.75
CA GLY A 69 1.00 -7.39 4.69
C GLY A 69 0.41 -7.75 3.32
N VAL A 70 -0.32 -6.83 2.69
CA VAL A 70 -0.88 -7.02 1.35
C VAL A 70 0.23 -7.13 0.30
N MET A 71 1.25 -6.27 0.36
CA MET A 71 2.37 -6.31 -0.59
C MET A 71 3.23 -7.57 -0.39
N TYR A 72 3.38 -8.05 0.85
CA TYR A 72 3.99 -9.35 1.12
C TYR A 72 3.22 -10.49 0.44
N MET A 73 1.89 -10.51 0.55
CA MET A 73 1.06 -11.49 -0.15
C MET A 73 1.24 -11.38 -1.68
N ALA A 74 1.15 -10.16 -2.23
CA ALA A 74 1.31 -9.91 -3.65
C ALA A 74 2.67 -10.36 -4.19
N LEU A 75 3.74 -10.17 -3.42
CA LEU A 75 5.09 -10.64 -3.77
C LEU A 75 5.12 -12.15 -4.00
N PHE A 76 4.57 -12.92 -3.05
CA PHE A 76 4.61 -14.38 -3.16
C PHE A 76 3.65 -14.94 -4.21
N ILE A 77 2.49 -14.31 -4.42
CA ILE A 77 1.59 -14.67 -5.53
C ILE A 77 2.28 -14.49 -6.89
N ASN A 78 3.07 -13.41 -7.06
CA ASN A 78 3.78 -13.14 -8.30
C ASN A 78 5.05 -14.00 -8.49
N LEU A 79 5.68 -14.44 -7.39
CA LEU A 79 6.84 -15.35 -7.45
C LEU A 79 6.45 -16.81 -7.65
N GLU A 80 5.19 -17.16 -7.43
CA GLU A 80 4.70 -18.53 -7.59
C GLU A 80 4.64 -18.91 -9.08
N PRO A 81 5.45 -19.88 -9.56
CA PRO A 81 5.55 -20.21 -10.98
C PRO A 81 4.27 -20.77 -11.59
N SER A 82 3.41 -21.34 -10.74
CA SER A 82 2.14 -22.00 -11.10
C SER A 82 0.91 -21.18 -10.71
N SER A 83 1.07 -19.89 -10.39
CA SER A 83 -0.05 -19.03 -10.03
C SER A 83 -1.07 -18.95 -11.18
N THR A 84 -2.34 -19.21 -10.86
CA THR A 84 -3.47 -18.98 -11.77
C THR A 84 -4.09 -17.59 -11.61
N LEU A 85 -3.59 -16.81 -10.64
CA LEU A 85 -4.15 -15.51 -10.25
C LEU A 85 -3.47 -14.34 -10.95
N THR A 86 -2.18 -14.49 -11.24
CA THR A 86 -1.35 -13.44 -11.84
C THR A 86 -0.37 -14.04 -12.83
N THR A 87 -0.04 -13.30 -13.88
CA THR A 87 1.07 -13.64 -14.77
C THR A 87 2.35 -12.96 -14.30
N PHE A 88 3.48 -13.68 -14.31
CA PHE A 88 4.76 -13.11 -13.92
C PHE A 88 5.12 -11.89 -14.78
N ASP A 89 5.31 -10.74 -14.13
CA ASP A 89 5.81 -9.51 -14.72
C ASP A 89 6.84 -8.88 -13.78
N SER A 90 8.07 -8.70 -14.27
CA SER A 90 9.17 -8.12 -13.49
C SER A 90 8.91 -6.67 -13.08
N ASN A 91 8.17 -5.89 -13.87
CA ASN A 91 7.85 -4.50 -13.54
C ASN A 91 6.87 -4.41 -12.36
N ILE A 92 5.88 -5.31 -12.33
CA ILE A 92 4.96 -5.45 -11.20
C ILE A 92 5.73 -5.87 -9.95
N LEU A 93 6.67 -6.82 -10.08
CA LEU A 93 7.49 -7.29 -8.97
C LEU A 93 8.35 -6.16 -8.36
N TYR A 94 8.98 -5.32 -9.19
CA TYR A 94 9.72 -4.15 -8.71
C TYR A 94 8.81 -3.13 -8.03
N SER A 95 7.60 -2.95 -8.54
CA SER A 95 6.61 -2.03 -7.96
C SER A 95 6.15 -2.50 -6.58
N ILE A 96 5.90 -3.81 -6.43
CA ILE A 96 5.61 -4.45 -5.13
C ILE A 96 6.80 -4.26 -4.18
N GLY A 97 8.02 -4.52 -4.63
CA GLY A 97 9.23 -4.31 -3.83
C GLY A 97 9.38 -2.87 -3.32
N LEU A 98 9.12 -1.88 -4.18
CA LEU A 98 9.11 -0.48 -3.79
C LEU A 98 8.01 -0.20 -2.76
N ALA A 99 6.80 -0.72 -2.96
CA ALA A 99 5.69 -0.56 -2.04
C ALA A 99 6.00 -1.15 -0.65
N ILE A 100 6.65 -2.32 -0.59
CA ILE A 100 7.13 -2.92 0.67
C ILE A 100 8.09 -1.96 1.40
N ILE A 101 9.08 -1.40 0.69
CA ILE A 101 10.05 -0.48 1.28
C ILE A 101 9.34 0.78 1.80
N VAL A 102 8.46 1.38 1.00
CA VAL A 102 7.72 2.58 1.40
C VAL A 102 6.85 2.32 2.62
N SER A 103 6.15 1.19 2.67
CA SER A 103 5.30 0.83 3.81
C SER A 103 6.12 0.58 5.07
N PHE A 104 7.27 -0.09 4.95
CA PHE A 104 8.20 -0.26 6.08
C PHE A 104 8.73 1.08 6.60
N VAL A 105 9.16 1.98 5.71
CA VAL A 105 9.57 3.34 6.07
C VAL A 105 8.42 4.09 6.75
N GLY A 106 7.19 3.97 6.25
CA GLY A 106 5.98 4.53 6.85
C GLY A 106 5.75 4.06 8.28
N ILE A 107 5.89 2.76 8.56
CA ILE A 107 5.82 2.22 9.93
C ILE A 107 6.89 2.87 10.81
N VAL A 108 8.16 2.84 10.38
CA VAL A 108 9.29 3.39 11.16
C VAL A 108 9.07 4.87 11.47
N LEU A 109 8.66 5.68 10.49
CA LEU A 109 8.35 7.09 10.68
C LEU A 109 7.16 7.31 11.63
N THR A 110 6.18 6.40 11.65
CA THR A 110 5.02 6.51 12.55
C THR A 110 5.38 6.11 13.99
N VAL A 111 6.37 5.24 14.17
CA VAL A 111 6.87 4.83 15.50
C VAL A 111 7.80 5.87 16.10
N ILE A 112 8.70 6.47 15.31
CA ILE A 112 9.70 7.45 15.78
C ILE A 112 9.09 8.83 16.09
N ASP A 113 7.94 9.16 15.52
CA ASP A 113 7.23 10.43 15.80
C ASP A 113 6.53 10.46 17.18
N ASP A 114 6.82 9.48 18.04
CA ASP A 114 6.40 9.37 19.44
C ASP A 114 7.52 9.86 20.38
#